data_AF-A0A923TQZ1-F1
#
_entry.id   AF-A0A923TQZ1-F1
#
_cell.length_a   1.000
_cell.length_b   1.000
_cell.length_c   1.000
_cell.angle_alpha   90.00
_cell.angle_beta   90.00
_cell.angle_gamma   90.00
#
_symmetry.space_group_name_H-M   'P 1'
#
loop_
_entity.id
_entity.type
_entity.pdbx_description
1 polymer ?
#
loop_
_entity_poly.entity_id
_entity_poly.type
_entity_poly.pdbx_seq_one_letter_code
_entity_poly.pdbx_strand_id
1 'polypeptide(L)'
;MQNVPVYVSALFILTTFIAVAIFYKASHKSASVLLTITTWLLLQSIISLTGFYTITKSLPPRFIFLLMPPLLAIIVLFATKNGQKFIDSLNPQFLTLLHVVRVPVELLLFSLFFYKTIPQLMTFDGRNFDVLSGLTAPAIYYLGYYKKHIGKKIILIWNMVCIALLFNIVLNAIFAAPFPFQLQAFDQPNIAILYFPFIWLPGCIVPLVLFSHFAVIRQLIMNKNNAEPVSFGFSS
;
A
#
# COMPACT_ATOMS: atom_id res chain seq x y z
N MET A 1 -13.55 -8.58 -16.49
CA MET A 1 -12.67 -7.43 -16.78
C MET A 1 -12.86 -6.84 -18.18
N GLN A 2 -13.55 -7.51 -19.11
CA GLN A 2 -13.72 -7.03 -20.50
C GLN A 2 -14.37 -5.64 -20.63
N ASN A 3 -15.15 -5.21 -19.65
CA ASN A 3 -15.81 -3.90 -19.63
C ASN A 3 -14.93 -2.78 -19.02
N VAL A 4 -13.76 -3.11 -18.45
CA VAL A 4 -12.84 -2.12 -17.89
C VAL A 4 -11.95 -1.61 -19.01
N PRO A 5 -11.92 -0.29 -19.28
CA PRO A 5 -11.08 0.26 -20.33
C PRO A 5 -9.60 0.02 -20.07
N VAL A 6 -8.85 -0.15 -21.16
CA VAL A 6 -7.40 -0.39 -21.14
C VAL A 6 -6.65 0.72 -20.39
N TYR A 7 -7.11 1.98 -20.49
CA TYR A 7 -6.46 3.10 -19.80
C TYR A 7 -6.51 2.96 -18.27
N VAL A 8 -7.57 2.37 -17.69
CA VAL A 8 -7.66 2.15 -16.23
C VAL A 8 -6.60 1.16 -15.78
N SER A 9 -6.46 0.04 -16.52
CA SER A 9 -5.41 -0.95 -16.26
C SER A 9 -4.01 -0.37 -16.45
N ALA A 10 -3.78 0.42 -17.51
CA ALA A 10 -2.49 1.05 -17.77
C ALA A 10 -2.10 2.05 -16.68
N LEU A 11 -3.03 2.91 -16.24
CA LEU A 11 -2.81 3.85 -15.14
C LEU A 11 -2.56 3.14 -13.82
N PHE A 12 -3.22 1.99 -13.58
CA PHE A 12 -2.98 1.20 -12.38
C PHE A 12 -1.58 0.57 -12.37
N ILE A 13 -1.14 0.04 -13.51
CA ILE A 13 0.23 -0.46 -13.68
C ILE A 13 1.25 0.67 -13.45
N LEU A 14 1.02 1.84 -14.05
CA LEU A 14 1.86 3.02 -13.84
C LEU A 14 1.92 3.42 -12.36
N THR A 15 0.77 3.47 -11.70
CA THR A 15 0.67 3.79 -10.26
C THR A 15 1.45 2.80 -9.41
N THR A 16 1.37 1.51 -9.74
CA THR A 16 2.15 0.45 -9.07
C THR A 16 3.65 0.70 -9.27
N PHE A 17 4.10 0.98 -10.49
CA PHE A 17 5.51 1.27 -10.75
C PHE A 17 5.99 2.55 -10.07
N ILE A 18 5.14 3.59 -9.96
CA ILE A 18 5.46 4.79 -9.18
C ILE A 18 5.66 4.43 -7.71
N ALA A 19 4.79 3.61 -7.12
CA ALA A 19 4.94 3.14 -5.74
C ALA A 19 6.27 2.39 -5.54
N VAL A 20 6.60 1.46 -6.44
CA VAL A 20 7.87 0.72 -6.41
C VAL A 20 9.06 1.66 -6.59
N ALA A 21 8.99 2.64 -7.49
CA ALA A 21 10.06 3.59 -7.73
C ALA A 21 10.32 4.51 -6.52
N ILE A 22 9.27 4.97 -5.84
CA ILE A 22 9.39 5.75 -4.60
C ILE A 22 10.01 4.87 -3.51
N PHE A 23 9.57 3.62 -3.36
CA PHE A 23 10.11 2.69 -2.37
C PHE A 23 11.57 2.30 -2.67
N TYR A 24 11.93 2.16 -3.94
CA TYR A 24 13.31 1.97 -4.39
C TYR A 24 14.21 3.15 -4.01
N LYS A 25 13.72 4.38 -4.14
CA LYS A 25 14.42 5.58 -3.64
C LYS A 25 14.53 5.58 -2.11
N ALA A 26 13.48 5.18 -1.39
CA ALA A 26 13.51 5.03 0.07
C ALA A 26 14.54 4.01 0.55
N SER A 27 14.79 2.95 -0.24
CA SER A 27 15.76 1.89 0.05
C SER A 27 17.16 2.15 -0.52
N HIS A 28 17.50 3.42 -0.77
CA HIS A 28 18.81 3.85 -1.32
C HIS A 28 19.16 3.15 -2.63
N LYS A 29 18.16 2.94 -3.49
CA LYS A 29 18.32 2.28 -4.79
C LYS A 29 18.87 0.85 -4.68
N SER A 30 18.46 0.11 -3.65
CA SER A 30 18.85 -1.29 -3.46
C SER A 30 18.33 -2.19 -4.59
N ALA A 31 19.25 -2.76 -5.37
CA ALA A 31 18.92 -3.70 -6.44
C ALA A 31 18.20 -4.95 -5.92
N SER A 32 18.56 -5.41 -4.71
CA SER A 32 17.91 -6.56 -4.07
C SER A 32 16.43 -6.31 -3.78
N VAL A 33 16.09 -5.12 -3.28
CA VAL A 33 14.69 -4.72 -3.04
C VAL A 33 13.92 -4.65 -4.35
N LEU A 34 14.49 -4.00 -5.37
CA LEU A 34 13.86 -3.88 -6.69
C LEU A 34 13.62 -5.26 -7.32
N LEU A 35 14.62 -6.13 -7.31
CA LEU A 35 14.54 -7.48 -7.86
C LEU A 35 13.48 -8.31 -7.12
N THR A 36 13.44 -8.23 -5.80
CA THR A 36 12.46 -8.95 -4.97
C THR A 36 11.04 -8.53 -5.31
N ILE A 37 10.76 -7.22 -5.34
CA ILE A 37 9.42 -6.70 -5.64
C ILE A 37 9.04 -7.00 -7.10
N THR A 38 9.96 -6.84 -8.04
CA THR A 38 9.69 -7.09 -9.47
C THR A 38 9.40 -8.57 -9.71
N THR A 39 10.20 -9.47 -9.12
CA THR A 39 9.97 -10.92 -9.21
C THR A 39 8.61 -11.28 -8.62
N TRP A 40 8.26 -10.68 -7.48
CA TRP A 40 6.96 -10.87 -6.86
C TRP A 40 5.80 -10.38 -7.77
N LEU A 41 5.90 -9.17 -8.32
CA LEU A 41 4.88 -8.64 -9.23
C LEU A 41 4.69 -9.50 -10.48
N LEU A 42 5.79 -9.94 -11.10
CA LEU A 42 5.77 -10.83 -12.27
C LEU A 42 5.13 -12.18 -11.94
N LEU A 43 5.52 -12.80 -10.82
CA LEU A 43 4.93 -14.04 -10.34
C LEU A 43 3.42 -13.90 -10.16
N GLN A 44 2.98 -12.83 -9.49
CA GLN A 44 1.57 -12.58 -9.23
C GLN A 44 0.78 -12.25 -10.50
N SER A 45 1.39 -11.57 -11.48
CA SER A 45 0.79 -11.37 -12.79
C SER A 45 0.54 -12.70 -13.50
N ILE A 46 1.54 -13.57 -13.57
CA ILE A 46 1.42 -14.87 -14.24
C ILE A 46 0.33 -15.71 -13.58
N ILE A 47 0.34 -15.83 -12.24
CA ILE A 47 -0.65 -16.62 -11.49
C ILE A 47 -2.06 -16.04 -11.66
N SER A 48 -2.21 -14.70 -11.65
CA SER A 48 -3.51 -14.08 -11.84
C SER A 48 -4.08 -14.32 -13.25
N LEU A 49 -3.23 -14.33 -14.28
CA LEU A 49 -3.63 -14.59 -15.66
C LEU A 49 -4.13 -16.03 -15.89
N THR A 50 -3.71 -17.01 -15.08
CA THR A 50 -4.25 -18.38 -15.15
C THR A 50 -5.66 -18.50 -14.54
N GLY A 51 -6.22 -17.43 -13.97
CA GLY A 51 -7.47 -17.48 -13.21
C GLY A 51 -7.34 -18.14 -11.84
N PHE A 52 -6.13 -18.32 -11.30
CA PHE A 52 -5.93 -18.99 -10.02
C PHE A 52 -6.70 -18.32 -8.86
N TYR A 53 -6.72 -16.98 -8.83
CA TYR A 53 -7.36 -16.18 -7.79
C TYR A 53 -8.88 -16.01 -7.98
N THR A 54 -9.44 -16.35 -9.15
CA THR A 54 -10.88 -16.25 -9.40
C THR A 54 -11.67 -17.41 -8.78
N ILE A 55 -10.97 -18.47 -8.35
CA ILE A 55 -11.55 -19.59 -7.60
C ILE A 55 -11.71 -19.16 -6.14
N THR A 56 -12.87 -18.57 -5.83
CA THR A 56 -13.14 -17.97 -4.52
C THR A 56 -13.83 -18.90 -3.53
N LYS A 57 -14.39 -20.03 -3.98
CA LYS A 57 -15.17 -20.95 -3.12
C LYS A 57 -14.33 -21.89 -2.24
N SER A 58 -13.00 -21.85 -2.32
CA SER A 58 -12.13 -22.71 -1.49
C SER A 58 -12.00 -22.17 -0.05
N LEU A 59 -11.79 -23.07 0.91
CA LEU A 59 -11.49 -22.74 2.31
C LEU A 59 -10.15 -23.39 2.71
N PRO A 60 -9.10 -22.59 2.99
CA PRO A 60 -9.02 -21.13 2.88
C PRO A 60 -9.10 -20.63 1.42
N PRO A 61 -9.52 -19.37 1.17
CA PRO A 61 -9.47 -18.79 -0.17
C PRO A 61 -8.04 -18.76 -0.70
N ARG A 62 -7.85 -19.09 -1.99
CA ARG A 62 -6.54 -19.02 -2.66
C ARG A 62 -5.88 -17.65 -2.58
N PHE A 63 -6.69 -16.61 -2.35
CA PHE A 63 -6.23 -15.25 -2.09
C PHE A 63 -5.24 -15.14 -0.91
N ILE A 64 -5.23 -16.09 0.03
CA ILE A 64 -4.24 -16.11 1.11
C ILE A 64 -2.80 -16.23 0.60
N PHE A 65 -2.57 -16.91 -0.54
CA PHE A 65 -1.24 -17.05 -1.14
C PHE A 65 -0.70 -15.72 -1.71
N LEU A 66 -1.58 -14.76 -1.96
CA LEU A 66 -1.22 -13.39 -2.33
C LEU A 66 -0.85 -12.55 -1.10
N LEU A 67 -1.64 -12.65 -0.03
CA LEU A 67 -1.47 -11.80 1.16
C LEU A 67 -0.35 -12.28 2.09
N MET A 68 -0.19 -13.59 2.23
CA MET A 68 0.68 -14.17 3.24
C MET A 68 2.17 -13.82 3.02
N PRO A 69 2.75 -13.94 1.80
CA PRO A 69 4.17 -13.63 1.61
C PRO A 69 4.58 -12.20 1.99
N PRO A 70 3.89 -11.12 1.54
CA PRO A 70 4.28 -9.77 1.94
C PRO A 70 4.05 -9.50 3.43
N LEU A 71 2.99 -10.05 4.05
CA LEU A 71 2.76 -9.91 5.49
C LEU A 71 3.84 -10.63 6.31
N LEU A 72 4.22 -11.85 5.92
CA LEU A 72 5.33 -12.57 6.55
C LEU A 72 6.64 -11.82 6.38
N ALA A 73 6.91 -11.24 5.21
CA ALA A 73 8.10 -10.43 4.98
C ALA A 73 8.15 -9.22 5.94
N ILE A 74 7.03 -8.53 6.14
CA ILE A 74 6.94 -7.44 7.14
C ILE A 74 7.27 -7.99 8.52
N ILE A 75 6.63 -9.08 8.97
CA ILE A 75 6.87 -9.66 10.29
C ILE A 75 8.35 -10.03 10.48
N VAL A 76 8.96 -10.73 9.51
CA VAL A 76 10.36 -11.16 9.57
C VAL A 76 11.31 -9.96 9.61
N LEU A 77 11.04 -8.91 8.83
CA LEU A 77 11.85 -7.69 8.86
C LEU A 77 11.82 -7.01 10.24
N PHE A 78 10.66 -6.97 10.89
CA PHE A 78 10.55 -6.40 12.24
C PHE A 78 11.07 -7.33 13.35
N ALA A 79 11.06 -8.65 13.15
CA ALA A 79 11.50 -9.62 14.15
C ALA A 79 13.02 -9.85 14.17
N THR A 80 13.71 -9.69 13.03
CA THR A 80 15.13 -10.02 12.91
C THR A 80 16.03 -8.79 13.07
N LYS A 81 17.23 -8.98 13.66
CA LYS A 81 18.22 -7.89 13.81
C LYS A 81 18.63 -7.27 12.48
N ASN A 82 18.81 -8.09 11.44
CA ASN A 82 19.19 -7.62 10.11
C ASN A 82 18.04 -6.88 9.43
N GLY A 83 16.80 -7.36 9.56
CA GLY A 83 15.63 -6.67 9.03
C GLY A 83 15.40 -5.32 9.71
N GLN A 84 15.58 -5.25 11.03
CA GLN A 84 15.53 -4.02 11.79
C GLN A 84 16.59 -3.01 11.34
N LYS A 85 17.85 -3.45 11.16
CA LYS A 85 18.92 -2.59 10.58
C LYS A 85 18.55 -2.07 9.19
N PHE A 86 17.95 -2.92 8.35
CA PHE A 86 17.46 -2.51 7.05
C PHE A 86 16.36 -1.44 7.18
N ILE A 87 15.35 -1.66 8.02
CA ILE A 87 14.28 -0.68 8.27
C ILE A 87 14.86 0.65 8.76
N ASP A 88 15.80 0.61 9.70
CA ASP A 88 16.40 1.81 10.30
C ASP A 88 17.28 2.57 9.29
N SER A 89 17.73 1.93 8.20
CA SER A 89 18.45 2.57 7.10
C SER A 89 17.56 3.28 6.09
N LEU A 90 16.26 2.96 6.02
CA LEU A 90 15.35 3.51 5.02
C LEU A 90 15.14 5.01 5.19
N ASN A 91 15.00 5.73 4.08
CA ASN A 91 14.73 7.16 4.11
C ASN A 91 13.26 7.45 4.45
N PRO A 92 12.93 8.01 5.64
CA PRO A 92 11.55 8.24 6.07
C PRO A 92 10.80 9.26 5.21
N GLN A 93 11.53 10.14 4.51
CA GLN A 93 10.94 11.14 3.64
C GLN A 93 10.24 10.51 2.44
N PHE A 94 10.94 9.57 1.78
CA PHE A 94 10.40 8.83 0.65
C PHE A 94 9.33 7.84 1.10
N LEU A 95 9.46 7.23 2.28
CA LEU A 95 8.40 6.41 2.87
C LEU A 95 7.12 7.23 3.12
N THR A 96 7.25 8.48 3.58
CA THR A 96 6.10 9.39 3.75
C THR A 96 5.49 9.77 2.39
N LEU A 97 6.32 10.11 1.39
CA LEU A 97 5.84 10.44 0.04
C LEU A 97 5.20 9.25 -0.68
N LEU A 98 5.55 8.01 -0.31
CA LEU A 98 4.92 6.82 -0.88
C LEU A 98 3.39 6.87 -0.73
N HIS A 99 2.88 7.44 0.36
CA HIS A 99 1.45 7.50 0.64
C HIS A 99 0.66 8.32 -0.38
N VAL A 100 1.30 9.19 -1.17
CA VAL A 100 0.68 9.94 -2.28
C VAL A 100 0.05 9.00 -3.30
N VAL A 101 0.58 7.78 -3.49
CA VAL A 101 0.06 6.81 -4.46
C VAL A 101 -1.36 6.36 -4.16
N ARG A 102 -1.87 6.56 -2.95
CA ARG A 102 -3.26 6.29 -2.61
C ARG A 102 -4.25 7.15 -3.37
N VAL A 103 -3.89 8.40 -3.69
CA VAL A 103 -4.78 9.30 -4.44
C VAL A 103 -5.11 8.72 -5.83
N PRO A 104 -4.13 8.39 -6.70
CA PRO A 104 -4.44 7.75 -7.97
C PRO A 104 -5.07 6.37 -7.80
N VAL A 105 -4.68 5.56 -6.81
CA VAL A 105 -5.35 4.28 -6.54
C VAL A 105 -6.85 4.49 -6.28
N GLU A 106 -7.22 5.44 -5.44
CA GLU A 106 -8.64 5.69 -5.09
C GLU A 106 -9.45 6.24 -6.26
N LEU A 107 -8.85 7.07 -7.12
CA LEU A 107 -9.48 7.50 -8.37
C LEU A 107 -9.70 6.33 -9.33
N LEU A 108 -8.77 5.37 -9.37
CA LEU A 108 -8.90 4.15 -10.17
C LEU A 108 -9.95 3.21 -9.57
N LEU A 109 -10.04 3.07 -8.24
CA LEU A 109 -11.11 2.30 -7.59
C LEU A 109 -12.48 2.90 -7.86
N PHE A 110 -12.59 4.23 -7.86
CA PHE A 110 -13.82 4.93 -8.23
C PHE A 110 -14.19 4.68 -9.70
N SER A 111 -13.21 4.66 -10.61
CA SER A 111 -13.44 4.25 -12.00
C SER A 111 -13.97 2.81 -12.08
N LEU A 112 -13.38 1.88 -11.32
CA LEU A 112 -13.78 0.47 -11.28
C LEU A 112 -15.19 0.25 -10.70
N PHE A 113 -15.66 1.18 -9.86
CA PHE A 113 -17.04 1.20 -9.38
C PHE A 113 -18.05 1.47 -10.50
N PHE A 114 -17.78 2.43 -11.40
CA PHE A 114 -18.64 2.67 -12.57
C PHE A 114 -18.71 1.46 -13.50
N TYR A 115 -17.60 0.72 -13.64
CA TYR A 115 -17.54 -0.53 -14.41
C TYR A 115 -18.05 -1.76 -13.64
N LYS A 116 -18.71 -1.58 -12.49
CA LYS A 116 -19.38 -2.64 -11.72
C LYS A 116 -18.45 -3.76 -11.21
N THR A 117 -17.18 -3.44 -10.97
CA THR A 117 -16.17 -4.43 -10.50
C THR A 117 -15.73 -4.25 -9.05
N ILE A 118 -16.07 -3.11 -8.44
CA ILE A 118 -15.81 -2.75 -7.04
C ILE A 118 -17.05 -2.05 -6.48
N PRO A 119 -17.49 -2.30 -5.23
CA PRO A 119 -18.66 -1.62 -4.66
C PRO A 119 -18.41 -0.16 -4.28
N GLN A 120 -19.49 0.63 -4.17
CA GLN A 120 -19.43 2.04 -3.77
C GLN A 120 -18.74 2.24 -2.41
N LEU A 121 -18.97 1.32 -1.45
CA LEU A 121 -18.38 1.40 -0.10
C LEU A 121 -16.84 1.42 -0.11
N MET A 122 -16.21 0.90 -1.17
CA MET A 122 -14.76 0.87 -1.35
C MET A 122 -14.20 2.18 -1.96
N THR A 123 -15.06 3.11 -2.31
CA THR A 123 -14.70 4.38 -2.94
C THR A 123 -14.82 5.55 -1.95
N PHE A 124 -14.20 6.67 -2.30
CA PHE A 124 -14.25 7.90 -1.49
C PHE A 124 -15.65 8.52 -1.39
N ASP A 125 -16.54 8.21 -2.33
CA ASP A 125 -17.96 8.60 -2.28
C ASP A 125 -18.75 7.75 -1.26
N GLY A 126 -18.22 6.56 -0.92
CA GLY A 126 -18.77 5.68 0.09
C GLY A 126 -18.16 5.92 1.47
N ARG A 127 -17.50 4.89 2.01
CA ARG A 127 -16.92 4.89 3.37
C ARG A 127 -15.40 4.91 3.37
N ASN A 128 -14.75 5.06 2.21
CA ASN A 128 -13.29 5.00 2.10
C ASN A 128 -12.66 6.39 2.17
N PHE A 129 -12.26 6.81 3.37
CA PHE A 129 -11.54 8.06 3.57
C PHE A 129 -10.01 7.94 3.42
N ASP A 130 -9.47 6.80 2.94
CA ASP A 130 -8.02 6.62 2.79
C ASP A 130 -7.40 7.60 1.77
N VAL A 131 -8.20 8.19 0.88
CA VAL A 131 -7.75 9.28 -0.01
C VAL A 131 -7.17 10.47 0.77
N LEU A 132 -7.68 10.75 1.98
CA LEU A 132 -7.19 11.84 2.83
C LEU A 132 -5.76 11.58 3.31
N SER A 133 -5.40 10.31 3.56
CA SER A 133 -4.03 9.97 3.93
C SER A 133 -3.06 10.23 2.77
N GLY A 134 -3.49 9.97 1.53
CA GLY A 134 -2.71 10.30 0.34
C GLY A 134 -2.58 11.79 0.07
N LEU A 135 -3.67 12.55 0.21
CA LEU A 135 -3.68 14.01 -0.01
C LEU A 135 -2.86 14.77 1.04
N THR A 136 -2.83 14.28 2.29
CA THR A 136 -2.08 14.92 3.38
C THR A 136 -0.59 14.55 3.38
N ALA A 137 -0.18 13.49 2.69
CA ALA A 137 1.21 13.03 2.66
C ALA A 137 2.24 14.08 2.18
N PRO A 138 2.00 14.86 1.09
CA PRO A 138 2.92 15.94 0.68
C PRO A 138 3.03 17.05 1.72
N ALA A 139 1.93 17.38 2.42
CA ALA A 139 1.93 18.38 3.48
C ALA A 139 2.77 17.89 4.67
N ILE A 140 2.64 16.62 5.07
CA ILE A 140 3.47 16.03 6.13
C ILE A 140 4.94 15.94 5.70
N TYR A 141 5.21 15.60 4.44
CA TYR A 141 6.57 15.63 3.89
C TYR A 141 7.18 17.04 4.00
N TYR A 142 6.47 18.05 3.48
CA TYR A 142 6.96 19.42 3.42
C TYR A 142 7.11 20.05 4.81
N LEU A 143 6.08 19.94 5.66
CA LEU A 143 6.10 20.54 7.00
C LEU A 143 6.98 19.76 7.98
N GLY A 144 7.05 18.43 7.86
CA GLY A 144 7.77 17.58 8.81
C GLY A 144 9.25 17.43 8.50
N TYR A 145 9.61 17.30 7.22
CA TYR A 145 10.98 16.97 6.84
C TYR A 145 11.72 18.12 6.15
N TYR A 146 11.04 18.88 5.28
CA TYR A 146 11.68 19.99 4.56
C TYR A 146 11.77 21.25 5.44
N LYS A 147 10.64 21.78 5.89
CA LYS A 147 10.59 22.97 6.76
C LYS A 147 10.80 22.67 8.24
N LYS A 148 10.53 21.43 8.68
CA LYS A 148 10.63 20.99 10.08
C LYS A 148 9.76 21.79 11.06
N HIS A 149 8.61 22.28 10.60
CA HIS A 149 7.63 23.01 11.43
C HIS A 149 6.80 22.10 12.34
N ILE A 150 6.62 20.82 11.97
CA ILE A 150 5.86 19.86 12.79
C ILE A 150 6.79 18.87 13.47
N GLY A 151 6.55 18.64 14.76
CA GLY A 151 7.38 17.75 15.59
C GLY A 151 7.07 16.26 15.38
N LYS A 152 7.97 15.40 15.88
CA LYS A 152 7.86 13.92 15.83
C LYS A 152 6.48 13.39 16.27
N LYS A 153 5.86 14.02 17.28
CA LYS A 153 4.52 13.64 17.79
C LYS A 153 3.42 13.74 16.73
N ILE A 154 3.42 14.81 15.94
CA ILE A 154 2.40 15.04 14.90
C ILE A 154 2.54 13.99 13.79
N ILE A 155 3.78 13.72 13.35
CA ILE A 155 4.07 12.69 12.34
C ILE A 155 3.63 11.31 12.85
N LEU A 156 3.84 10.99 14.12
CA LEU A 156 3.39 9.74 14.72
C LEU A 156 1.86 9.64 14.76
N ILE A 157 1.17 10.68 15.23
CA ILE A 157 -0.31 10.72 15.24
C ILE A 157 -0.86 10.55 13.81
N TRP A 158 -0.28 11.24 12.83
CA TRP A 158 -0.67 11.11 11.43
C TRP A 158 -0.54 9.67 10.94
N ASN A 159 0.59 8.99 11.20
CA ASN A 159 0.77 7.58 10.83
C ASN A 159 -0.28 6.68 11.50
N MET A 160 -0.59 6.90 12.79
CA MET A 160 -1.60 6.11 13.51
C MET A 160 -3.01 6.28 12.91
N VAL A 161 -3.39 7.51 12.57
CA VAL A 161 -4.68 7.79 11.89
C VAL A 161 -4.71 7.12 10.52
N CYS A 162 -3.64 7.21 9.73
CA CYS A 162 -3.56 6.60 8.41
C CYS A 162 -3.62 5.06 8.47
N ILE A 163 -3.00 4.43 9.48
CA ILE A 163 -3.11 2.99 9.71
C ILE A 163 -4.56 2.61 10.02
N ALA A 164 -5.28 3.37 10.85
CA ALA A 164 -6.67 3.10 11.17
C ALA A 164 -7.57 3.19 9.91
N LEU A 165 -7.35 4.19 9.06
CA LEU A 165 -8.03 4.30 7.76
C LEU A 165 -7.71 3.12 6.84
N LEU A 166 -6.43 2.73 6.75
CA LEU A 166 -5.99 1.59 5.95
C LEU A 166 -6.64 0.27 6.40
N PHE A 167 -6.69 0.01 7.71
CA PHE A 167 -7.36 -1.18 8.24
C PHE A 167 -8.86 -1.15 7.95
N ASN A 168 -9.51 0.01 8.06
CA ASN A 168 -10.92 0.15 7.73
C ASN A 168 -11.20 -0.27 6.28
N ILE A 169 -10.43 0.25 5.31
CA ILE A 169 -10.64 -0.10 3.90
C ILE A 169 -10.25 -1.54 3.58
N VAL A 170 -9.19 -2.09 4.19
CA VAL A 170 -8.80 -3.50 3.99
C VAL A 170 -9.86 -4.47 4.50
N LEU A 171 -10.41 -4.24 5.69
CA LEU A 171 -11.51 -5.05 6.23
C LEU A 171 -12.74 -4.98 5.32
N ASN A 172 -13.08 -3.76 4.87
CA ASN A 172 -14.18 -3.57 3.93
C ASN A 172 -13.95 -4.33 2.62
N ALA A 173 -12.72 -4.31 2.09
CA ALA A 173 -12.32 -4.99 0.87
C ALA A 173 -12.49 -6.51 0.98
N ILE A 174 -12.06 -7.09 2.10
CA ILE A 174 -12.12 -8.52 2.38
C ILE A 174 -13.57 -8.97 2.52
N PHE A 175 -14.39 -8.24 3.27
CA PHE A 175 -15.80 -8.59 3.48
C PHE A 175 -16.70 -8.28 2.27
N ALA A 176 -16.25 -7.46 1.33
CA ALA A 176 -16.92 -7.18 0.07
C ALA A 176 -16.50 -8.11 -1.07
N ALA A 177 -15.38 -8.83 -0.93
CA ALA A 177 -14.91 -9.77 -1.93
C ALA A 177 -15.79 -11.04 -1.91
N PRO A 178 -16.00 -11.70 -3.06
CA PRO A 178 -16.93 -12.82 -3.20
C PRO A 178 -16.36 -14.15 -2.67
N PHE A 179 -15.85 -14.12 -1.44
CA PHE A 179 -15.39 -15.26 -0.67
C PHE A 179 -16.57 -15.91 0.09
N PRO A 180 -16.41 -17.14 0.63
CA PRO A 180 -17.48 -17.82 1.35
C PRO A 180 -17.96 -17.07 2.60
N PHE A 181 -17.13 -16.16 3.13
CA PHE A 181 -17.41 -15.30 4.27
C PHE A 181 -17.71 -13.84 3.86
N GLN A 182 -18.15 -13.59 2.62
CA GLN A 182 -18.62 -12.27 2.20
C GLN A 182 -19.75 -11.79 3.13
N LEU A 183 -19.65 -10.55 3.65
CA LEU A 183 -20.64 -9.97 4.57
C LEU A 183 -21.35 -8.75 3.98
N GLN A 184 -20.84 -8.17 2.91
CA GLN A 184 -21.38 -6.94 2.33
C GLN A 184 -21.19 -6.88 0.80
N ALA A 185 -21.83 -5.90 0.16
CA ALA A 185 -21.73 -5.66 -1.27
C ALA A 185 -22.12 -6.86 -2.15
N PHE A 186 -23.17 -7.59 -1.79
CA PHE A 186 -23.65 -8.75 -2.55
C PHE A 186 -24.09 -8.40 -3.98
N ASP A 187 -24.68 -7.21 -4.19
CA ASP A 187 -25.12 -6.75 -5.51
C ASP A 187 -23.96 -6.36 -6.43
N GLN A 188 -22.84 -5.91 -5.86
CA GLN A 188 -21.66 -5.45 -6.60
C GLN A 188 -20.37 -5.82 -5.84
N PRO A 189 -19.99 -7.10 -5.83
CA PRO A 189 -18.85 -7.58 -5.05
C PRO A 189 -17.52 -7.02 -5.55
N ASN A 190 -16.51 -7.02 -4.68
CA ASN A 190 -15.15 -6.62 -5.01
C ASN A 190 -14.43 -7.74 -5.80
N ILE A 191 -14.73 -7.83 -7.10
CA ILE A 191 -14.13 -8.81 -8.01
C ILE A 191 -12.82 -8.32 -8.61
N ALA A 192 -12.62 -7.00 -8.73
CA ALA A 192 -11.46 -6.43 -9.43
C ALA A 192 -10.12 -6.92 -8.85
N ILE A 193 -10.03 -7.00 -7.51
CA ILE A 193 -8.82 -7.43 -6.80
C ILE A 193 -8.37 -8.86 -7.12
N LEU A 194 -9.17 -9.66 -7.82
CA LEU A 194 -8.83 -11.04 -8.20
C LEU A 194 -8.12 -11.12 -9.56
N TYR A 195 -8.06 -10.01 -10.30
CA TYR A 195 -7.59 -9.98 -11.68
C TYR A 195 -6.39 -9.03 -11.84
N PHE A 196 -5.48 -9.37 -12.75
CA PHE A 196 -4.42 -8.48 -13.18
C PHE A 196 -4.99 -7.26 -13.93
N PRO A 197 -4.51 -6.02 -13.67
CA PRO A 197 -3.39 -5.67 -12.77
C PRO A 197 -3.80 -5.35 -11.32
N PHE A 198 -5.09 -5.29 -11.01
CA PHE A 198 -5.59 -4.86 -9.71
C PHE A 198 -5.25 -5.81 -8.55
N ILE A 199 -4.90 -7.06 -8.84
CA ILE A 199 -4.29 -8.03 -7.90
C ILE A 199 -3.05 -7.46 -7.18
N TRP A 200 -2.31 -6.54 -7.83
CA TRP A 200 -1.15 -5.88 -7.23
C TRP A 200 -1.52 -4.88 -6.13
N LEU A 201 -2.78 -4.43 -6.03
CA LEU A 201 -3.24 -3.59 -4.92
C LEU A 201 -3.05 -4.32 -3.57
N PRO A 202 -3.75 -5.44 -3.29
CA PRO A 202 -3.58 -6.21 -2.07
C PRO A 202 -2.23 -6.93 -2.00
N GLY A 203 -1.64 -7.30 -3.14
CA GLY A 203 -0.39 -8.05 -3.20
C GLY A 203 0.89 -7.23 -3.03
N CYS A 204 0.86 -5.92 -3.29
CA CYS A 204 2.06 -5.10 -3.28
C CYS A 204 1.83 -3.69 -2.70
N ILE A 205 0.90 -2.91 -3.27
CA ILE A 205 0.71 -1.51 -2.86
C ILE A 205 0.31 -1.42 -1.39
N VAL A 206 -0.75 -2.14 -0.98
CA VAL A 206 -1.24 -2.13 0.40
C VAL A 206 -0.16 -2.57 1.40
N PRO A 207 0.55 -3.70 1.19
CA PRO A 207 1.67 -4.08 2.06
C PRO A 207 2.82 -3.06 2.10
N LEU A 208 3.21 -2.47 0.96
CA LEU A 208 4.29 -1.46 0.94
C LEU A 208 3.90 -0.21 1.74
N VAL A 209 2.66 0.21 1.61
CA VAL A 209 2.08 1.33 2.33
C VAL A 209 2.00 1.02 3.84
N LEU A 210 1.54 -0.16 4.22
CA LEU A 210 1.51 -0.61 5.62
C LEU A 210 2.92 -0.67 6.22
N PHE A 211 3.86 -1.27 5.49
CA PHE A 211 5.27 -1.34 5.88
C PHE A 211 5.87 0.04 6.10
N SER A 212 5.57 1.01 5.21
CA SER A 212 6.08 2.37 5.30
C SER A 212 5.62 3.07 6.59
N HIS A 213 4.36 2.91 6.98
CA HIS A 213 3.88 3.43 8.27
C HIS A 213 4.62 2.83 9.46
N PHE A 214 4.75 1.49 9.50
CA PHE A 214 5.45 0.83 10.60
C PHE A 214 6.94 1.18 10.65
N ALA A 215 7.60 1.30 9.49
CA ALA A 215 9.00 1.69 9.40
C ALA A 215 9.22 3.11 9.97
N VAL A 216 8.40 4.08 9.55
CA VAL A 216 8.48 5.46 10.05
C VAL A 216 8.18 5.52 11.55
N ILE A 217 7.14 4.82 12.03
CA ILE A 217 6.81 4.77 13.46
C ILE A 217 7.99 4.22 14.28
N ARG A 218 8.58 3.10 13.83
CA ARG A 218 9.74 2.52 14.50
C ARG A 218 10.89 3.51 14.58
N GLN A 219 11.27 4.12 13.45
CA GLN A 219 12.36 5.09 13.39
C GLN A 219 12.09 6.29 14.34
N LEU A 220 10.85 6.78 14.41
CA LEU A 220 10.47 7.86 15.31
C LEU A 220 10.54 7.48 16.79
N ILE A 221 10.17 6.25 17.14
CA ILE A 221 10.21 5.73 18.52
C ILE A 221 11.65 5.47 18.97
N MET A 222 12.48 4.90 18.09
CA MET A 222 13.87 4.54 18.43
C MET A 222 14.83 5.73 18.41
N ASN A 223 14.56 6.77 17.61
CA ASN A 223 15.33 8.03 17.62
C ASN A 223 14.99 8.94 18.83
N LYS A 224 14.67 8.36 19.99
CA LYS A 224 14.27 9.06 21.21
C LYS A 224 15.38 9.92 21.84
N ASN A 225 16.64 9.76 21.40
CA ASN A 225 17.80 10.43 22.01
C ASN A 225 18.39 11.60 21.22
N ASN A 226 17.97 11.87 19.98
CA ASN A 226 18.46 13.05 19.26
C ASN A 226 17.32 14.06 19.13
N ALA A 227 17.35 15.05 20.03
CA ALA A 227 16.72 16.37 19.87
C ALA A 227 17.48 17.22 18.84
N GLU A 228 18.09 16.59 17.83
CA GLU A 228 18.62 17.28 16.68
C GLU A 228 17.68 17.05 15.49
N PRO A 229 17.38 18.11 14.73
CA PRO A 229 16.54 18.01 13.56
C PRO A 229 17.32 17.21 12.51
N VAL A 230 17.03 15.90 12.39
CA VAL A 230 17.71 14.96 11.48
C VAL A 230 18.23 15.69 10.24
N SER A 231 19.54 15.90 10.19
CA SER A 231 20.23 16.58 9.11
C SER A 231 20.34 15.59 7.95
N PHE A 232 19.24 15.45 7.23
CA PHE A 232 19.26 14.76 5.95
C PHE A 232 19.95 15.69 4.95
N GLY A 233 21.25 15.49 4.77
CA GLY A 233 22.05 16.24 3.81
C GLY A 233 21.44 16.15 2.42
N PHE A 234 21.08 17.29 1.85
CA PHE A 234 21.01 17.46 0.42
C PHE A 234 22.45 17.39 -0.08
N SER A 235 22.88 16.25 -0.63
CA SER A 235 23.93 16.30 -1.64
C SER A 235 23.26 16.82 -2.90
N SER A 236 23.45 18.12 -3.12
CA SER A 236 23.34 18.77 -4.43
C SER A 236 24.22 18.06 -5.45
#